data_AF-A0A2S3R1Y6-F1
#
_entry.id   AF-A0A2S3R1Y6-F1
#
_cell.length_a   1.000
_cell.length_b   1.000
_cell.length_c   1.000
_cell.angle_alpha   90.00
_cell.angle_beta   90.00
_cell.angle_gamma   90.00
#
_symmetry.space_group_name_H-M   'P 1'
#
loop_
_entity.id
_entity.type
_entity.pdbx_description
1 polymer ?
#
loop_
_entity_poly.entity_id
_entity_poly.type
_entity_poly.pdbx_seq_one_letter_code
_entity_poly.pdbx_strand_id
1 'polypeptide(L)'
;MKIVEFMKITLNPKEGSNTFNPVANVSLSEVIELLEIGTERKLSAAETTIALPILASLKANDEEFTLRDVITKFKAVDELTSFADLCESVFLAGGDYSQIFTKSQA
;
A
#
# COMPACT_ATOMS: atom_id res chain seq x y z
N MET A 1 -13.69 14.38 24.26
CA MET A 1 -12.37 14.31 23.61
C MET A 1 -12.16 12.85 23.21
N LYS A 2 -12.43 12.49 21.95
CA LYS A 2 -12.26 11.11 21.48
C LYS A 2 -10.77 10.87 21.27
N ILE A 3 -10.22 9.94 22.03
CA ILE A 3 -8.88 9.39 21.83
C ILE A 3 -8.95 8.63 20.51
N VAL A 4 -8.22 9.09 19.49
CA VAL A 4 -8.01 8.30 18.28
C VAL A 4 -6.87 7.35 18.63
N GLU A 5 -7.20 6.11 18.96
CA GLU A 5 -6.20 5.06 19.13
C GLU A 5 -5.49 4.88 17.79
N PHE A 6 -4.22 5.27 17.72
CA PHE A 6 -3.36 4.95 16.60
C PHE A 6 -3.18 3.43 16.58
N MET A 7 -3.92 2.75 15.71
CA MET A 7 -3.73 1.33 15.42
C MET A 7 -2.31 1.16 14.88
N LYS A 8 -1.47 0.45 15.64
CA LYS A 8 -0.09 0.18 15.24
C LYS A 8 -0.13 -0.91 14.16
N ILE A 9 0.02 -0.53 12.89
CA ILE A 9 0.23 -1.48 11.80
C ILE A 9 1.50 -2.26 12.12
N THR A 10 1.36 -3.56 12.37
CA THR A 10 2.50 -4.42 12.69
C THR A 10 2.98 -5.06 11.40
N LEU A 11 3.95 -4.42 10.75
CA LEU A 11 4.64 -4.98 9.59
C LEU A 11 5.54 -6.12 10.06
N ASN A 12 5.05 -7.36 9.98
CA ASN A 12 5.86 -8.54 10.21
C ASN A 12 6.62 -8.87 8.93
N PRO A 13 7.93 -8.60 8.81
CA PRO A 13 8.70 -9.10 7.68
C PRO A 13 8.65 -10.62 7.70
N LYS A 14 8.38 -11.24 6.54
CA LYS A 14 8.44 -12.69 6.40
C LYS A 14 9.92 -13.09 6.52
N GLU A 15 10.29 -13.73 7.62
CA GLU A 15 11.66 -14.24 7.80
C GLU A 15 12.00 -15.17 6.62
N GLY A 16 13.04 -14.81 5.86
CA GLY A 16 13.52 -15.59 4.70
C GLY A 16 13.24 -15.00 3.32
N SER A 17 12.49 -13.89 3.19
CA SER A 17 12.40 -13.17 1.91
C SER A 17 13.46 -12.07 1.83
N ASN A 18 14.33 -12.13 0.81
CA ASN A 18 15.31 -11.08 0.52
C ASN A 18 14.67 -9.78 -0.01
N THR A 19 13.34 -9.74 -0.16
CA THR A 19 12.59 -8.58 -0.65
C THR A 19 11.57 -8.16 0.40
N PHE A 20 11.68 -6.92 0.88
CA PHE A 20 10.70 -6.35 1.81
C PHE A 20 9.33 -6.23 1.12
N ASN A 21 8.38 -7.08 1.52
CA ASN A 21 6.99 -7.04 1.04
C ASN A 21 6.06 -6.63 2.20
N PRO A 22 5.66 -5.35 2.29
CA PRO A 22 4.86 -4.84 3.42
C PRO A 22 3.42 -5.37 3.42
N VAL A 23 2.95 -5.97 2.32
CA VAL A 23 1.58 -6.51 2.21
C VAL A 23 1.50 -8.03 2.38
N ALA A 24 2.63 -8.73 2.49
CA ALA A 24 2.68 -10.19 2.55
C ALA A 24 1.96 -10.79 3.77
N ASN A 25 2.05 -10.14 4.93
CA ASN A 25 1.61 -10.68 6.21
C ASN A 25 0.51 -9.86 6.90
N VAL A 26 -0.09 -8.90 6.20
CA VAL A 26 -1.11 -8.02 6.76
C VAL A 26 -2.50 -8.40 6.25
N SER A 27 -3.54 -8.02 7.00
CA SER A 27 -4.94 -8.20 6.59
C SER A 27 -5.31 -7.27 5.42
N LEU A 28 -6.39 -7.58 4.70
CA LEU A 28 -6.81 -6.76 3.55
C LEU A 28 -7.15 -5.31 3.98
N SER A 29 -7.72 -5.14 5.16
CA SER A 29 -7.99 -3.83 5.75
C SER A 29 -6.68 -3.07 6.05
N GLU A 30 -5.68 -3.75 6.60
CA GLU A 30 -4.36 -3.14 6.84
C GLU A 30 -3.63 -2.77 5.55
N VAL A 31 -3.86 -3.48 4.43
CA VAL A 31 -3.35 -3.05 3.12
C VAL A 31 -3.96 -1.70 2.74
N ILE A 32 -5.28 -1.53 2.90
CA ILE A 32 -5.94 -0.25 2.62
C ILE A 32 -5.38 0.85 3.53
N GLU A 33 -5.32 0.60 4.84
CA GLU A 33 -4.79 1.57 5.80
C GLU A 33 -3.34 1.97 5.48
N LEU A 34 -2.50 1.02 5.07
CA LEU A 34 -1.13 1.30 4.64
C LEU A 34 -1.11 2.22 3.43
N LEU A 35 -1.95 1.97 2.42
CA LEU A 35 -2.04 2.83 1.23
C LEU A 35 -2.57 4.22 1.57
N GLU A 36 -3.59 4.31 2.43
CA GLU A 36 -4.16 5.59 2.87
C GLU A 36 -3.16 6.42 3.68
N ILE A 37 -2.39 5.78 4.56
CA ILE A 37 -1.34 6.45 5.35
C ILE A 37 -0.21 6.93 4.44
N GLY A 38 0.27 6.09 3.52
CA GLY A 38 1.36 6.47 2.64
C GLY A 38 0.98 7.59 1.66
N THR A 39 -0.27 7.62 1.20
CA THR A 39 -0.75 8.66 0.27
C THR A 39 -1.37 9.86 0.97
N GLU A 40 -1.51 9.83 2.30
CA GLU A 40 -2.26 10.81 3.10
C GLU A 40 -3.70 11.05 2.60
N ARG A 41 -4.24 10.09 1.84
CA ARG A 41 -5.56 10.17 1.21
C ARG A 41 -6.39 8.97 1.66
N LYS A 42 -7.55 9.25 2.25
CA LYS A 42 -8.54 8.23 2.57
C LYS A 42 -9.39 7.86 1.36
N LEU A 43 -9.66 6.57 1.20
CA LEU A 43 -10.68 6.08 0.29
C LEU A 43 -12.07 6.47 0.82
N SER A 44 -12.95 6.83 -0.09
CA SER A 44 -14.37 6.96 0.21
C SER A 44 -15.00 5.58 0.45
N ALA A 45 -16.17 5.55 1.09
CA ALA A 45 -16.90 4.29 1.31
C ALA A 45 -17.21 3.54 0.01
N ALA A 46 -17.44 4.27 -1.10
CA ALA A 46 -17.65 3.69 -2.41
C ALA A 46 -16.37 3.04 -2.95
N GLU A 47 -15.24 3.75 -2.90
CA GLU A 47 -13.94 3.22 -3.32
C GLU A 47 -13.52 2.01 -2.47
N THR A 48 -13.72 2.04 -1.15
CA THR A 48 -13.42 0.91 -0.25
C THR A 48 -14.25 -0.33 -0.60
N THR A 49 -15.52 -0.15 -0.97
CA THR A 49 -16.41 -1.25 -1.40
C THR A 49 -15.92 -1.92 -2.69
N ILE A 50 -15.20 -1.17 -3.53
CA ILE A 50 -14.58 -1.67 -4.77
C ILE A 50 -13.20 -2.30 -4.50
N ALA A 51 -12.38 -1.66 -3.66
CA ALA A 51 -11.02 -2.07 -3.35
C ALA A 51 -10.95 -3.41 -2.60
N LEU A 52 -11.85 -3.65 -1.64
CA LEU A 52 -11.84 -4.85 -0.81
C LEU A 52 -11.98 -6.17 -1.62
N PRO A 53 -12.97 -6.31 -2.54
CA PRO A 53 -13.07 -7.47 -3.43
C PRO A 53 -11.84 -7.72 -4.30
N ILE A 54 -11.17 -6.66 -4.76
CA ILE A 54 -9.95 -6.75 -5.58
C ILE A 54 -8.81 -7.32 -4.75
N LEU A 55 -8.60 -6.81 -3.53
CA LEU A 55 -7.60 -7.31 -2.59
C LEU A 55 -7.88 -8.76 -2.18
N ALA A 56 -9.16 -9.12 -1.96
CA ALA A 56 -9.55 -10.49 -1.66
C ALA A 56 -9.23 -11.43 -2.84
N SER A 57 -9.46 -10.99 -4.06
CA SER A 57 -9.16 -11.75 -5.28
C SER A 57 -7.65 -11.93 -5.50
N LEU A 58 -6.84 -10.93 -5.14
CA LEU A 58 -5.37 -11.05 -5.15
C LEU A 58 -4.89 -12.11 -4.14
N LYS A 59 -5.47 -12.12 -2.92
CA LYS A 59 -5.11 -13.07 -1.87
C LYS A 59 -5.60 -14.50 -2.12
N ALA A 60 -6.70 -14.67 -2.86
CA ALA A 60 -7.32 -15.97 -3.12
C ALA A 60 -6.47 -16.93 -3.98
N ASN A 61 -5.44 -16.43 -4.68
CA ASN A 61 -4.60 -17.26 -5.56
C ASN A 61 -3.45 -17.99 -4.83
N ASP A 62 -3.35 -17.89 -3.48
CA ASP A 62 -2.23 -18.42 -2.66
C ASP A 62 -0.84 -17.95 -3.11
N GLU A 63 -0.79 -17.01 -4.05
CA GLU A 63 0.41 -16.38 -4.56
C GLU A 63 0.66 -15.11 -3.73
N GLU A 64 1.91 -14.93 -3.31
CA GLU A 64 2.30 -13.73 -2.57
C GLU A 64 2.17 -12.52 -3.50
N PHE A 65 1.19 -11.65 -3.24
CA PHE A 65 1.03 -10.41 -4.00
C PHE A 65 1.89 -9.28 -3.41
N THR A 66 2.26 -8.32 -4.24
CA THR A 66 3.07 -7.15 -3.90
C THR A 66 2.26 -5.86 -3.96
N LEU A 67 2.80 -4.76 -3.44
CA LEU A 67 2.19 -3.42 -3.63
C LEU A 67 2.01 -3.07 -5.12
N ARG A 68 2.93 -3.52 -5.99
CA ARG A 68 2.82 -3.31 -7.43
C ARG A 68 1.58 -4.00 -8.01
N ASP A 69 1.27 -5.21 -7.55
CA ASP A 69 0.08 -5.94 -8.01
C ASP A 69 -1.20 -5.24 -7.57
N VAL A 70 -1.26 -4.77 -6.32
CA VAL A 70 -2.39 -3.99 -5.80
C VAL A 70 -2.61 -2.74 -6.64
N ILE A 71 -1.56 -1.94 -6.83
CA ILE A 71 -1.62 -0.69 -7.61
C ILE A 71 -2.05 -0.96 -9.05
N THR A 72 -1.51 -2.00 -9.67
CA THR A 72 -1.87 -2.39 -11.05
C THR A 72 -3.35 -2.76 -11.16
N LYS A 73 -3.89 -3.53 -10.19
CA LYS A 73 -5.31 -3.88 -10.19
C LYS A 73 -6.21 -2.68 -9.91
N PHE A 74 -5.80 -1.77 -9.02
CA PHE A 74 -6.56 -0.55 -8.75
C PHE A 74 -6.56 0.39 -9.97
N LYS A 75 -5.46 0.50 -10.71
CA LYS A 75 -5.37 1.25 -11.97
C LYS A 75 -6.30 0.74 -13.07
N ALA A 76 -6.67 -0.54 -13.03
CA ALA A 76 -7.58 -1.12 -14.02
C ALA A 76 -9.06 -0.78 -13.75
N VAL A 77 -9.35 -0.05 -12.66
CA VAL A 77 -10.70 0.35 -12.27
C VAL A 77 -10.79 1.88 -12.25
N ASP A 78 -11.69 2.43 -13.04
CA ASP A 78 -11.80 3.88 -13.26
C ASP A 78 -11.97 4.64 -11.94
N GLU A 79 -12.80 4.13 -11.02
CA GLU A 79 -13.07 4.75 -9.73
C GLU A 79 -11.86 4.76 -8.78
N LEU A 80 -10.91 3.84 -8.96
CA LEU A 80 -9.71 3.73 -8.13
C LEU A 80 -8.45 4.30 -8.80
N THR A 81 -8.53 4.67 -10.08
CA THR A 81 -7.37 5.06 -10.89
C THR A 81 -6.59 6.21 -10.25
N SER A 82 -7.28 7.29 -9.84
CA SER A 82 -6.62 8.43 -9.20
C SER A 82 -5.98 8.09 -7.84
N PHE A 83 -6.51 7.10 -7.11
CA PHE A 83 -5.88 6.61 -5.89
C PHE A 83 -4.65 5.76 -6.20
N ALA A 84 -4.78 4.90 -7.21
CA ALA A 84 -3.70 4.04 -7.67
C ALA A 84 -2.51 4.83 -8.22
N ASP A 85 -2.74 5.93 -8.93
CA ASP A 85 -1.69 6.85 -9.39
C ASP A 85 -0.92 7.48 -8.22
N LEU A 86 -1.64 7.90 -7.16
CA LEU A 86 -0.99 8.41 -5.93
C LEU A 86 -0.17 7.32 -5.26
N CYS A 87 -0.72 6.12 -5.12
CA CYS A 87 -0.01 4.97 -4.56
C CYS A 87 1.23 4.64 -5.40
N GLU A 88 1.15 4.66 -6.72
CA GLU A 88 2.31 4.47 -7.60
C GLU A 88 3.39 5.53 -7.34
N SER A 89 2.99 6.80 -7.25
CA SER A 89 3.91 7.91 -6.98
C SER A 89 4.58 7.84 -5.60
N VAL A 90 3.92 7.27 -4.59
CA VAL A 90 4.46 7.17 -3.24
C VAL A 90 5.30 5.92 -3.05
N PHE A 91 4.78 4.78 -3.51
CA PHE A 91 5.33 3.46 -3.18
C PHE A 91 6.22 2.88 -4.27
N LEU A 92 6.00 3.25 -5.54
CA LEU A 92 6.70 2.66 -6.70
C LEU A 92 7.61 3.65 -7.44
N ALA A 93 7.41 4.95 -7.28
CA ALA A 93 8.26 5.98 -7.88
C ALA A 93 9.60 6.11 -7.12
N GLY A 94 10.42 5.07 -7.23
CA GLY A 94 11.85 5.12 -6.96
C GLY A 94 12.64 5.57 -8.18
N GLY A 95 12.31 6.73 -8.74
CA GLY A 95 13.15 7.43 -9.72
C GLY A 95 13.99 8.50 -9.03
N ASP A 96 15.05 8.07 -8.35
CA ASP A 96 16.13 8.89 -7.76
C ASP A 96 15.94 9.42 -6.32
N TYR A 97 16.21 8.56 -5.33
CA TYR A 97 16.42 8.96 -3.93
C TYR A 97 17.84 9.52 -3.66
N SER A 98 18.70 9.73 -4.68
CA SER A 98 20.05 10.27 -4.44
C SER A 98 20.01 11.72 -3.91
N GLN A 99 18.87 12.41 -4.04
CA GLN A 99 18.65 13.75 -3.49
C GLN A 99 18.04 13.77 -2.09
N ILE A 100 17.47 12.67 -1.60
CA ILE A 100 16.99 12.58 -0.21
C ILE A 100 18.12 12.10 0.72
N PHE A 101 19.13 11.43 0.15
CA PHE A 101 20.41 11.13 0.80
C PHE A 101 21.60 11.78 0.07
N THR A 102 21.52 13.07 -0.28
CA THR A 102 22.78 13.84 -0.43
C THR A 102 23.40 13.96 0.96
N LYS A 103 24.36 13.07 1.21
CA LYS A 103 25.38 13.11 2.25
C LYS A 103 25.40 14.40 3.06
N SER A 104 24.95 14.33 4.31
CA SER A 104 25.66 15.06 5.38
C SER A 104 27.09 14.51 5.43
N GLN A 105 28.00 15.09 4.66
CA GLN A 105 29.43 15.06 4.91
C GLN A 105 30.14 16.07 4.00
N ALA A 106 30.32 17.28 4.55
CA ALA A 106 31.57 18.03 4.53
C ALA A 106 31.53 19.02 5.70
#